data_AF-H1Z1K1-F1
#
_entry.id   AF-H1Z1K1-F1
#
_cell.length_a   1.000
_cell.length_b   1.000
_cell.length_c   1.000
_cell.angle_alpha   90.00
_cell.angle_beta   90.00
_cell.angle_gamma   90.00
#
_symmetry.space_group_name_H-M   'P 1'
#
loop_
_entity.id
_entity.type
_entity.pdbx_description
1 polymer ?
#
loop_
_entity_poly.entity_id
_entity_poly.type
_entity_poly.pdbx_seq_one_letter_code
_entity_poly.pdbx_strand_id
1 'polypeptide(L)'
;MRFFNTAGPVRCSEHYCLPPLSRFDLPEILSLIDQKKYFILHAPRQSGKTSCLLALRELLNHEGRYSALYINIEMAQTARNDVSRGMKAILSELAFQNERTLGDSALCKNISRSIEDYGEDAALNVVLSELCRRLKRPLVLCIDEVDALVGDTLISLLRQIRSGYPSRSESFPVSVILCGVRDVRDYRIHSGKEKEIITGGSAFNIKAESLRIGNFSEEETKSLLFQHTEETGQVFEEDALNEIWRLTCGQPWLVNALAYEVCFKLKEGKDRENPITKALVTEAKENLIRRRETHLDQLVDKLKEERVRRVIEPMLTGEIFEQSFRTDDIDYLVDLGLITQAENGAISISNPIYQEIIPRELSWEAQSGMALNTEWYIAPDGKLQLYKLLKAFQQFFREHSESWTDIAQYKEAGPQLLLQAFLQRIVNGGGEITREYGLGMGRTDLFILWQLPNGESQRFVIECKIRHRSREATIQRGTEQVVKYADRCGAEEIYLIVFDRSKKKNWDDKIFTEDLTCEEKEVTVLGM
;
A
#
# COMPACT_ATOMS: atom_id res chain seq x y z
N MET A 1 -5.04 -23.57 19.02
CA MET A 1 -4.34 -23.57 17.72
C MET A 1 -4.22 -22.14 17.27
N ARG A 2 -3.00 -21.68 16.98
CA ARG A 2 -2.74 -20.34 16.47
C ARG A 2 -3.14 -20.22 14.99
N PHE A 3 -3.30 -18.99 14.53
CA PHE A 3 -3.66 -18.68 13.15
C PHE A 3 -2.93 -17.42 12.65
N PHE A 4 -2.87 -17.22 11.34
CA PHE A 4 -2.32 -16.01 10.72
C PHE A 4 -3.27 -14.83 10.97
N ASN A 5 -2.73 -13.68 11.36
CA ASN A 5 -3.56 -12.54 11.76
C ASN A 5 -3.56 -11.42 10.71
N THR A 6 -4.76 -11.03 10.27
CA THR A 6 -4.98 -9.94 9.32
C THR A 6 -5.66 -8.72 9.95
N ALA A 7 -6.03 -8.79 11.24
CA ALA A 7 -6.78 -7.75 11.92
C ALA A 7 -6.16 -7.36 13.27
N GLY A 8 -5.93 -6.07 13.47
CA GLY A 8 -5.45 -5.52 14.73
C GLY A 8 -4.05 -6.00 15.16
N PRO A 9 -3.66 -5.72 16.42
CA PRO A 9 -2.34 -6.08 16.94
C PRO A 9 -2.13 -7.60 17.05
N VAL A 10 -0.90 -8.04 16.80
CA VAL A 10 -0.52 -9.45 16.87
C VAL A 10 -0.27 -9.86 18.32
N ARG A 11 -0.84 -11.00 18.74
CA ARG A 11 -0.59 -11.64 20.03
C ARG A 11 0.04 -13.01 19.80
N CYS A 12 1.31 -13.17 20.12
CA CYS A 12 2.05 -14.40 19.84
C CYS A 12 1.50 -15.68 20.51
N SER A 13 0.70 -15.52 21.57
CA SER A 13 -0.01 -16.64 22.22
C SER A 13 -1.23 -17.11 21.42
N GLU A 14 -1.81 -16.26 20.57
CA GLU A 14 -3.03 -16.52 19.81
C GLU A 14 -2.76 -16.64 18.30
N HIS A 15 -1.69 -16.01 17.81
CA HIS A 15 -1.37 -15.87 16.39
C HIS A 15 0.03 -16.37 16.07
N TYR A 16 0.23 -16.84 14.83
CA TYR A 16 1.59 -16.95 14.28
C TYR A 16 2.19 -15.55 14.21
N CYS A 17 3.41 -15.38 14.70
CA CYS A 17 4.00 -14.06 14.87
C CYS A 17 5.51 -14.08 14.70
N LEU A 18 6.06 -13.03 14.10
CA LEU A 18 7.44 -12.66 14.38
C LEU A 18 7.46 -11.83 15.67
N PRO A 19 8.42 -12.04 16.58
CA PRO A 19 8.52 -11.25 17.81
C PRO A 19 8.49 -9.75 17.48
N PRO A 20 7.54 -8.96 18.02
CA PRO A 20 7.42 -7.55 17.63
C PRO A 20 8.68 -6.72 17.88
N LEU A 21 9.46 -7.07 18.91
CA LEU A 21 10.72 -6.39 19.24
C LEU A 21 11.86 -6.67 18.24
N SER A 22 11.75 -7.70 17.39
CA SER A 22 12.75 -7.96 16.34
C SER A 22 12.43 -7.26 15.02
N ARG A 23 11.28 -6.58 14.92
CA ARG A 23 10.78 -5.94 13.69
C ARG A 23 11.37 -4.55 13.42
N PHE A 24 12.07 -3.99 14.39
CA PHE A 24 12.72 -2.69 14.31
C PHE A 24 14.06 -2.75 15.04
N ASP A 25 14.93 -1.77 14.79
CA ASP A 25 16.22 -1.66 15.47
C ASP A 25 16.00 -1.26 16.95
N LEU A 26 15.74 -2.28 17.79
CA LEU A 26 15.54 -2.09 19.21
C LEU A 26 16.76 -1.43 19.89
N PRO A 27 18.02 -1.84 19.62
CA PRO A 27 19.20 -1.14 20.13
C PRO A 27 19.21 0.37 19.83
N GLU A 28 18.90 0.77 18.59
CA GLU A 28 18.81 2.17 18.19
C GLU A 28 17.69 2.89 18.93
N ILE A 29 16.49 2.30 19.02
CA ILE A 29 15.36 2.86 19.77
C ILE A 29 15.72 3.08 21.25
N LEU A 30 16.32 2.08 21.89
CA LEU A 30 16.75 2.18 23.29
C LEU A 30 17.82 3.26 23.46
N SER A 31 18.77 3.36 22.53
CA SER A 31 19.78 4.41 22.51
C SER A 31 19.16 5.81 22.41
N LEU A 32 18.16 6.01 21.54
CA LEU A 32 17.46 7.28 21.42
C LEU A 32 16.68 7.65 22.70
N ILE A 33 16.07 6.67 23.36
CA ILE A 33 15.37 6.85 24.64
C ILE A 33 16.38 7.24 25.74
N ASP A 34 17.51 6.54 25.84
CA ASP A 34 18.57 6.81 26.81
C ASP A 34 19.18 8.22 26.59
N GLN A 35 19.32 8.64 25.32
CA GLN A 35 19.73 9.98 24.93
C GLN A 35 18.64 11.05 25.08
N LYS A 36 17.45 10.68 25.60
CA LYS A 36 16.31 11.57 25.83
C LYS A 36 15.85 12.27 24.55
N LYS A 37 15.89 11.58 23.41
CA LYS A 37 15.47 12.11 22.12
C LYS A 37 13.97 11.91 21.90
N TYR A 38 13.35 12.86 21.20
CA TYR A 38 12.02 12.66 20.60
C TYR A 38 12.24 12.28 19.14
N PHE A 39 11.54 11.25 18.69
CA PHE A 39 11.73 10.70 17.35
C PHE A 39 10.42 10.16 16.79
N ILE A 40 10.44 9.88 15.49
CA ILE A 40 9.27 9.40 14.75
C ILE A 40 9.51 7.95 14.36
N LEU A 41 8.46 7.15 14.49
CA LEU A 41 8.39 5.79 13.97
C LEU A 41 7.32 5.76 12.88
N HIS A 42 7.70 5.60 11.62
CA HIS A 42 6.73 5.55 10.51
C HIS A 42 6.83 4.22 9.80
N ALA A 43 5.70 3.77 9.26
CA ALA A 43 5.66 2.63 8.34
C ALA A 43 4.30 2.58 7.66
N PRO A 44 4.20 1.91 6.50
CA PRO A 44 2.94 1.68 5.83
C PRO A 44 1.86 1.11 6.76
N ARG A 45 0.59 1.27 6.40
CA ARG A 45 -0.52 0.64 7.15
C ARG A 45 -0.30 -0.87 7.23
N GLN A 46 -0.70 -1.45 8.37
CA GLN A 46 -0.63 -2.89 8.63
C GLN A 46 0.77 -3.53 8.55
N SER A 47 1.81 -2.75 8.86
CA SER A 47 3.21 -3.22 9.00
C SER A 47 3.56 -3.77 10.38
N GLY A 48 2.64 -3.68 11.36
CA GLY A 48 2.85 -4.15 12.73
C GLY A 48 3.29 -3.08 13.74
N LYS A 49 3.24 -1.78 13.38
CA LYS A 49 3.62 -0.64 14.23
C LYS A 49 3.06 -0.72 15.66
N THR A 50 1.74 -0.84 15.79
CA THR A 50 1.08 -0.93 17.10
C THR A 50 1.56 -2.12 17.92
N SER A 51 1.78 -3.28 17.29
CA SER A 51 2.32 -4.47 17.98
C SER A 51 3.73 -4.21 18.52
N CYS A 52 4.56 -3.52 17.74
CA CYS A 52 5.91 -3.13 18.11
C CYS A 52 5.91 -2.15 19.30
N LEU A 53 5.08 -1.11 19.26
CA LEU A 53 4.97 -0.11 20.33
C LEU A 53 4.42 -0.71 21.63
N LEU A 54 3.42 -1.59 21.55
CA LEU A 54 2.89 -2.30 22.71
C LEU A 54 3.96 -3.18 23.37
N ALA A 55 4.75 -3.90 22.57
CA ALA A 55 5.85 -4.72 23.07
C ALA A 55 6.99 -3.88 23.67
N LEU A 56 7.34 -2.75 23.05
CA LEU A 56 8.32 -1.80 23.58
C LEU A 56 7.88 -1.25 24.94
N ARG A 57 6.61 -0.85 25.06
CA ARG A 57 6.04 -0.40 26.34
C ARG A 57 6.16 -1.46 27.42
N GLU A 58 5.82 -2.72 27.11
CA GLU A 58 5.95 -3.82 28.09
C GLU A 58 7.40 -4.05 28.49
N LEU A 59 8.33 -4.04 27.54
CA LEU A 59 9.76 -4.18 27.80
C LEU A 59 10.26 -3.10 28.78
N LEU A 60 9.97 -1.83 28.49
CA LEU A 60 10.42 -0.69 29.30
C LEU A 60 9.83 -0.71 30.72
N ASN A 61 8.56 -1.08 30.86
CA ASN A 61 7.91 -1.20 32.17
C ASN A 61 8.47 -2.37 32.97
N HIS A 62 8.77 -3.50 32.31
CA HIS A 62 9.37 -4.68 32.95
C HIS A 62 10.81 -4.43 33.40
N GLU A 63 11.65 -3.79 32.58
CA GLU A 63 13.01 -3.37 32.97
C GLU A 63 13.02 -2.43 34.18
N GLY A 64 11.96 -1.62 34.32
CA GLY A 64 11.77 -0.75 35.45
C GLY A 64 12.70 0.46 35.52
N ARG A 65 13.40 0.79 34.44
CA ARG A 65 14.12 2.07 34.30
C ARG A 65 13.18 3.23 33.98
N TYR A 66 12.08 2.94 33.28
CA TYR A 66 11.11 3.91 32.81
C TYR A 66 9.69 3.56 33.27
N SER A 67 8.81 4.56 33.25
CA SER A 67 7.38 4.35 33.12
C SER A 67 7.03 4.56 31.65
N ALA A 68 6.47 3.56 30.97
CA ALA A 68 6.13 3.65 29.56
C ALA A 68 4.62 3.63 29.36
N LEU A 69 4.12 4.58 28.56
CA LEU A 69 2.73 4.66 28.13
C LEU A 69 2.63 4.54 26.62
N TYR A 70 1.58 3.85 26.16
CA TYR A 70 1.15 3.83 24.78
C TYR A 70 -0.26 4.43 24.73
N ILE A 71 -0.48 5.37 23.83
CA ILE A 71 -1.79 5.96 23.56
C ILE A 71 -2.07 5.90 22.05
N ASN A 72 -3.30 5.57 21.66
CA ASN A 72 -3.75 5.68 20.27
C ASN A 72 -4.71 6.88 20.17
N ILE A 73 -4.34 7.88 19.36
CA ILE A 73 -5.09 9.13 19.27
C ILE A 73 -6.05 9.20 18.08
N GLU A 74 -6.29 8.09 17.39
CA GLU A 74 -7.20 8.01 16.23
C GLU A 74 -8.62 8.48 16.58
N MET A 75 -9.09 8.24 17.81
CA MET A 75 -10.42 8.70 18.27
C MET A 75 -10.61 10.23 18.17
N ALA A 76 -9.52 11.00 18.19
CA ALA A 76 -9.55 12.46 18.06
C ALA A 76 -9.62 12.94 16.59
N GLN A 77 -9.54 12.04 15.60
CA GLN A 77 -9.64 12.37 14.16
C GLN A 77 -10.92 13.15 13.83
N THR A 78 -12.03 12.80 14.46
CA THR A 78 -13.34 13.43 14.20
C THR A 78 -13.40 14.90 14.63
N ALA A 79 -12.46 15.37 15.44
CA ALA A 79 -12.40 16.77 15.89
C ALA A 79 -11.91 17.71 14.77
N ARG A 80 -11.09 17.25 13.83
CA ARG A 80 -10.52 18.07 12.75
C ARG A 80 -9.88 19.37 13.29
N ASN A 81 -10.47 20.53 13.04
CA ASN A 81 -9.98 21.84 13.52
C ASN A 81 -10.53 22.26 14.90
N ASP A 82 -11.38 21.45 15.52
CA ASP A 82 -11.87 21.68 16.88
C ASP A 82 -10.83 21.22 17.91
N VAL A 83 -9.91 22.14 18.24
CA VAL A 83 -8.79 21.89 19.16
C VAL A 83 -9.30 21.47 20.52
N SER A 84 -10.34 22.12 21.06
CA SER A 84 -10.97 21.77 22.34
C SER A 84 -11.39 20.31 22.40
N ARG A 85 -12.19 19.88 21.42
CA ARG A 85 -12.70 18.51 21.36
C ARG A 85 -11.57 17.51 21.13
N GLY A 86 -10.61 17.84 20.25
CA GLY A 86 -9.46 17.00 19.96
C GLY A 86 -8.57 16.78 21.19
N MET A 87 -8.21 17.85 21.88
CA MET A 87 -7.41 17.79 23.11
C MET A 87 -8.12 17.04 24.22
N LYS A 88 -9.43 17.24 24.39
CA LYS A 88 -10.22 16.46 25.34
C LYS A 88 -10.16 14.95 25.07
N ALA A 89 -10.27 14.54 23.81
CA ALA A 89 -10.18 13.13 23.42
C ALA A 89 -8.78 12.55 23.71
N ILE A 90 -7.72 13.27 23.32
CA ILE A 90 -6.32 12.85 23.56
C ILE A 90 -6.02 12.71 25.05
N LEU A 91 -6.42 13.70 25.85
CA LEU A 91 -6.22 13.68 27.30
C LEU A 91 -7.00 12.54 27.97
N SER A 92 -8.20 12.25 27.48
CA SER A 92 -9.03 11.13 27.97
C SER A 92 -8.35 9.79 27.72
N GLU A 93 -7.81 9.58 26.52
CA GLU A 93 -7.05 8.37 26.20
C GLU A 93 -5.78 8.26 27.06
N LEU A 94 -5.03 9.36 27.23
CA LEU A 94 -3.85 9.39 28.09
C LEU A 94 -4.17 8.98 29.53
N ALA A 95 -5.23 9.53 30.09
CA ALA A 95 -5.64 9.21 31.45
C ALA A 95 -6.10 7.75 31.59
N PHE A 96 -6.87 7.25 30.62
CA PHE A 96 -7.31 5.86 30.59
C PHE A 96 -6.13 4.89 30.53
N GLN A 97 -5.15 5.15 29.65
CA GLN A 97 -3.96 4.30 29.53
C GLN A 97 -3.06 4.40 30.75
N ASN A 98 -2.98 5.57 31.38
CA ASN A 98 -2.26 5.75 32.64
C ASN A 98 -2.87 4.92 33.78
N GLU A 99 -4.19 4.95 33.94
CA GLU A 99 -4.89 4.13 34.93
C GLU A 99 -4.70 2.64 34.65
N ARG A 100 -4.90 2.22 33.39
CA ARG A 100 -4.81 0.82 32.98
C ARG A 100 -3.39 0.25 33.09
N THR A 101 -2.38 1.02 32.72
CA THR A 101 -0.99 0.54 32.60
C THR A 101 -0.18 0.78 33.87
N LEU A 102 -0.33 1.95 34.49
CA LEU A 102 0.47 2.37 35.65
C LEU A 102 -0.32 2.40 36.96
N GLY A 103 -1.65 2.18 36.91
CA GLY A 103 -2.50 2.08 38.10
C GLY A 103 -2.87 3.43 38.73
N ASP A 104 -2.62 4.56 38.06
CA ASP A 104 -2.93 5.90 38.58
C ASP A 104 -4.19 6.50 37.91
N SER A 105 -5.29 6.52 38.67
CA SER A 105 -6.59 7.08 38.25
C SER A 105 -6.77 8.56 38.56
N ALA A 106 -5.77 9.23 39.16
CA ALA A 106 -5.90 10.62 39.58
C ALA A 106 -6.01 11.59 38.39
N LEU A 107 -5.45 11.22 37.24
CA LEU A 107 -5.57 11.96 35.98
C LEU A 107 -7.01 11.98 35.45
N CYS A 108 -7.71 10.84 35.47
CA CYS A 108 -9.09 10.70 34.99
C CYS A 108 -10.05 11.71 35.66
N LYS A 109 -9.78 12.08 36.92
CA LYS A 109 -10.64 12.97 37.71
C LYS A 109 -10.49 14.45 37.37
N ASN A 110 -9.40 14.85 36.71
CA ASN A 110 -9.02 16.26 36.58
C ASN A 110 -9.00 16.79 35.14
N ILE A 111 -9.21 15.94 34.11
CA ILE A 111 -9.06 16.32 32.69
C ILE A 111 -9.90 17.55 32.32
N SER A 112 -11.19 17.55 32.68
CA SER A 112 -12.09 18.67 32.35
C SER A 112 -11.62 19.96 32.99
N ARG A 113 -11.15 19.90 34.25
CA ARG A 113 -10.60 21.07 34.96
C ARG A 113 -9.32 21.58 34.31
N SER A 114 -8.43 20.68 33.87
CA SER A 114 -7.21 21.09 33.19
C SER A 114 -7.48 21.88 31.90
N ILE A 115 -8.54 21.54 31.16
CA ILE A 115 -8.94 22.31 29.97
C ILE A 115 -9.59 23.64 30.38
N GLU A 116 -10.45 23.64 31.40
CA GLU A 116 -11.12 24.85 31.91
C GLU A 116 -10.12 25.88 32.47
N ASP A 117 -9.13 25.42 33.23
CA ASP A 117 -8.20 26.27 33.97
C ASP A 117 -7.07 26.83 33.08
N TYR A 118 -6.58 26.05 32.11
CA TYR A 118 -5.39 26.38 31.32
C TYR A 118 -5.68 26.61 29.83
N GLY A 119 -6.87 26.24 29.35
CA GLY A 119 -7.24 26.29 27.95
C GLY A 119 -6.73 25.11 27.12
N GLU A 120 -7.39 24.88 25.99
CA GLU A 120 -7.11 23.74 25.09
C GLU A 120 -5.70 23.73 24.50
N ASP A 121 -5.10 24.90 24.26
CA ASP A 121 -3.75 25.04 23.70
C ASP A 121 -2.61 24.84 24.71
N ALA A 122 -2.92 24.63 26.00
CA ALA A 122 -1.92 24.36 27.03
C ALA A 122 -2.19 23.09 27.85
N ALA A 123 -3.42 22.56 27.80
CA ALA A 123 -3.87 21.47 28.66
C ALA A 123 -2.97 20.22 28.56
N LEU A 124 -2.55 19.79 27.36
CA LEU A 124 -1.67 18.63 27.21
C LEU A 124 -0.31 18.84 27.87
N ASN A 125 0.28 20.02 27.70
CA ASN A 125 1.56 20.34 28.32
C ASN A 125 1.48 20.26 29.85
N VAL A 126 0.44 20.85 30.44
CA VAL A 126 0.21 20.85 31.89
C VAL A 126 -0.02 19.44 32.40
N VAL A 127 -0.92 18.69 31.77
CA VAL A 127 -1.28 17.33 32.18
C VAL A 127 -0.07 16.39 32.12
N LEU A 128 0.72 16.43 31.04
CA LEU A 128 1.95 15.64 30.94
C LEU A 128 2.97 16.05 32.00
N SER A 129 3.06 17.34 32.31
CA SER A 129 3.98 17.81 33.34
C SER A 129 3.59 17.34 34.73
N GLU A 130 2.30 17.39 35.07
CA GLU A 130 1.76 16.89 36.33
C GLU A 130 1.95 15.38 36.46
N LEU A 131 1.69 14.63 35.39
CA LEU A 131 1.94 13.19 35.35
C LEU A 131 3.41 12.89 35.64
N CYS A 132 4.34 13.52 34.93
CA CYS A 132 5.77 13.27 35.10
C CYS A 132 6.26 13.56 36.52
N ARG A 133 5.75 14.61 37.18
CA ARG A 133 6.11 14.92 38.58
C ARG A 133 5.61 13.88 39.59
N ARG A 134 4.55 13.15 39.25
CA ARG A 134 3.98 12.10 40.12
C ARG A 134 4.65 10.75 39.94
N LEU A 135 5.18 10.48 38.75
CA LEU A 135 5.84 9.22 38.45
C LEU A 135 7.19 9.13 39.18
N LYS A 136 7.46 7.95 39.75
CA LYS A 136 8.75 7.65 40.39
C LYS A 136 9.89 7.46 39.40
N ARG A 137 9.55 7.25 38.12
CA ARG A 137 10.47 6.92 37.03
C ARG A 137 10.19 7.85 35.85
N PRO A 138 11.21 8.19 35.03
CA PRO A 138 11.01 9.02 33.85
C PRO A 138 9.99 8.39 32.88
N LEU A 139 9.14 9.24 32.29
CA LEU A 139 8.07 8.80 31.38
C LEU A 139 8.57 8.70 29.93
N VAL A 140 8.40 7.53 29.30
CA VAL A 140 8.48 7.34 27.84
C VAL A 140 7.05 7.27 27.29
N LEU A 141 6.71 8.13 26.34
CA LEU A 141 5.36 8.21 25.78
C LEU A 141 5.34 7.83 24.30
N CYS A 142 4.64 6.74 23.97
CA CYS A 142 4.36 6.34 22.59
C CYS A 142 2.98 6.88 22.19
N ILE A 143 2.92 7.69 21.14
CA ILE A 143 1.68 8.25 20.58
C ILE A 143 1.50 7.65 19.19
N ASP A 144 0.50 6.78 19.03
CA ASP A 144 0.20 6.08 17.78
C ASP A 144 -0.91 6.77 16.98
N GLU A 145 -0.93 6.55 15.66
CA GLU A 145 -1.87 7.15 14.70
C GLU A 145 -1.89 8.69 14.71
N VAL A 146 -0.71 9.32 14.81
CA VAL A 146 -0.59 10.79 14.79
C VAL A 146 -1.06 11.40 13.47
N ASP A 147 -0.91 10.67 12.37
CA ASP A 147 -1.39 11.06 11.04
C ASP A 147 -2.92 11.00 10.89
N ALA A 148 -3.65 10.46 11.87
CA ALA A 148 -5.10 10.56 11.92
C ALA A 148 -5.58 11.98 12.22
N LEU A 149 -4.76 12.79 12.91
CA LEU A 149 -5.07 14.20 13.17
C LEU A 149 -4.77 15.07 11.96
N VAL A 150 -5.57 16.14 11.80
CA VAL A 150 -5.41 17.13 10.73
C VAL A 150 -5.60 18.54 11.27
N GLY A 151 -5.10 19.52 10.53
CA GLY A 151 -5.36 20.93 10.79
C GLY A 151 -4.91 21.41 12.18
N ASP A 152 -5.72 22.24 12.81
CA ASP A 152 -5.36 22.96 14.04
C ASP A 152 -5.14 22.01 15.24
N THR A 153 -5.84 20.87 15.30
CA THR A 153 -5.68 19.88 16.38
C THR A 153 -4.30 19.23 16.34
N LEU A 154 -3.82 18.86 15.15
CA LEU A 154 -2.46 18.31 14.96
C LEU A 154 -1.40 19.35 15.34
N ILE A 155 -1.59 20.61 14.92
CA ILE A 155 -0.67 21.70 15.25
C ILE A 155 -0.60 21.89 16.77
N SER A 156 -1.75 21.92 17.45
CA SER A 156 -1.82 22.11 18.90
C SER A 156 -1.11 20.97 19.64
N LEU A 157 -1.34 19.70 19.26
CA LEU A 157 -0.61 18.55 19.79
C LEU A 157 0.92 18.74 19.69
N LEU A 158 1.43 18.99 18.48
CA LEU A 158 2.87 19.08 18.22
C LEU A 158 3.51 20.27 18.95
N ARG A 159 2.85 21.44 18.96
CA ARG A 159 3.35 22.65 19.65
C ARG A 159 3.39 22.48 21.16
N GLN A 160 2.38 21.83 21.75
CA GLN A 160 2.34 21.59 23.20
C GLN A 160 3.44 20.62 23.65
N ILE A 161 3.68 19.54 22.90
CA ILE A 161 4.79 18.62 23.14
C ILE A 161 6.14 19.35 22.99
N ARG A 162 6.28 20.18 21.96
CA ARG A 162 7.48 20.98 21.72
C ARG A 162 7.76 21.96 22.86
N SER A 163 6.73 22.66 23.34
CA SER A 163 6.85 23.63 24.44
C SER A 163 7.39 22.97 25.72
N GLY A 164 7.03 21.72 26.00
CA GLY A 164 7.49 21.00 27.19
C GLY A 164 8.89 20.38 27.05
N TYR A 165 9.46 20.32 25.84
CA TYR A 165 10.75 19.69 25.56
C TYR A 165 11.93 20.19 26.43
N PRO A 166 12.04 21.49 26.77
CA PRO A 166 13.11 21.98 27.64
C PRO A 166 13.03 21.46 29.09
N SER A 167 11.84 21.06 29.56
CA SER A 167 11.59 20.62 30.94
C SER A 167 11.89 19.14 31.18
N ARG A 168 12.47 18.46 30.18
CA ARG A 168 12.89 17.05 30.27
C ARG A 168 14.25 16.99 30.94
N SER A 169 14.52 16.09 31.89
CA SER A 169 13.76 14.92 32.35
C SER A 169 13.04 15.14 33.69
N GLU A 170 12.89 16.38 34.13
CA GLU A 170 12.44 16.71 35.49
C GLU A 170 10.92 16.75 35.62
N SER A 171 10.23 17.36 34.65
CA SER A 171 8.78 17.53 34.71
C SER A 171 8.10 17.40 33.34
N PHE A 172 8.66 16.61 32.43
CA PHE A 172 8.06 16.31 31.12
C PHE A 172 8.62 14.97 30.60
N PRO A 173 7.92 14.25 29.69
CA PRO A 173 8.36 12.94 29.22
C PRO A 173 9.82 12.93 28.75
N VAL A 174 10.62 11.95 29.18
CA VAL A 174 12.04 11.87 28.82
C VAL A 174 12.23 11.59 27.33
N SER A 175 11.31 10.82 26.75
CA SER A 175 11.25 10.51 25.33
C SER A 175 9.79 10.43 24.88
N VAL A 176 9.52 10.88 23.65
CA VAL A 176 8.23 10.80 22.98
C VAL A 176 8.48 10.18 21.62
N ILE A 177 7.74 9.11 21.35
CA ILE A 177 7.74 8.39 20.08
C ILE A 177 6.43 8.74 19.38
N LEU A 178 6.51 9.51 18.29
CA LEU A 178 5.35 9.78 17.44
C LEU A 178 5.28 8.74 16.34
N CYS A 179 4.16 8.05 16.22
CA CYS A 179 3.97 6.97 15.27
C CYS A 179 2.82 7.26 14.30
N GLY A 180 3.00 6.89 13.03
CA GLY A 180 2.02 7.10 11.98
C GLY A 180 2.43 6.43 10.67
N VAL A 181 1.69 6.71 9.59
CA VAL A 181 2.01 6.16 8.26
C VAL A 181 3.20 6.86 7.59
N ARG A 182 3.41 8.14 7.90
CA ARG A 182 4.37 9.01 7.22
C ARG A 182 5.18 9.86 8.20
N ASP A 183 6.29 10.41 7.73
CA ASP A 183 7.03 11.39 8.50
C ASP A 183 6.17 12.63 8.79
N VAL A 184 6.22 13.13 10.04
CA VAL A 184 5.57 14.38 10.47
C VAL A 184 6.04 15.57 9.62
N ARG A 185 7.25 15.51 9.05
CA ARG A 185 7.77 16.54 8.12
C ARG A 185 6.88 16.72 6.90
N ASP A 186 6.22 15.65 6.45
CA ASP A 186 5.37 15.64 5.25
C ASP A 186 3.94 16.09 5.53
N TYR A 187 3.61 16.37 6.80
CA TYR A 187 2.33 16.97 7.13
C TYR A 187 2.27 18.39 6.59
N ARG A 188 1.54 18.57 5.49
CA ARG A 188 1.11 19.89 5.02
C ARG A 188 -0.17 20.26 5.76
N ILE A 189 -0.03 21.05 6.81
CA ILE A 189 -1.13 21.40 7.69
C ILE A 189 -1.74 22.71 7.22
N HIS A 190 -3.02 22.66 6.88
CA HIS A 190 -3.81 23.85 6.57
C HIS A 190 -4.43 24.34 7.88
N SER A 191 -3.96 25.48 8.37
CA SER A 191 -4.55 26.12 9.56
C SER A 191 -5.92 26.71 9.19
N GLY A 192 -6.91 26.56 10.08
CA GLY A 192 -8.24 27.14 9.86
C GLY A 192 -8.25 28.66 9.98
N LYS A 193 -7.31 29.22 10.75
CA LYS A 193 -7.22 30.66 11.06
C LYS A 193 -6.27 31.41 10.13
N GLU A 194 -5.18 30.78 9.74
CA GLU A 194 -4.19 31.32 8.81
C GLU A 194 -4.25 30.44 7.56
N LYS A 195 -4.69 30.96 6.41
CA LYS A 195 -4.71 30.21 5.12
C LYS A 195 -3.31 29.82 4.62
N GLU A 196 -2.29 29.87 5.48
CA GLU A 196 -0.91 29.48 5.21
C GLU A 196 -0.71 27.98 5.47
N ILE A 197 0.15 27.39 4.65
CA ILE A 197 0.54 25.98 4.78
C ILE A 197 1.66 25.91 5.81
N ILE A 198 1.37 25.37 6.99
CA ILE A 198 2.38 25.09 8.01
C ILE A 198 2.90 23.66 7.77
N THR A 199 4.22 23.52 7.60
CA THR A 199 4.84 22.19 7.53
C THR A 199 4.97 21.59 8.93
N GLY A 200 4.66 20.31 9.10
CA GLY A 200 4.75 19.63 10.39
C GLY A 200 6.17 19.62 10.96
N GLY A 201 7.20 19.66 10.09
CA GLY A 201 8.60 19.85 10.49
C GLY A 201 8.87 21.18 11.22
N SER A 202 8.15 22.26 10.86
CA SER A 202 8.22 23.53 11.57
C SER A 202 7.51 23.47 12.93
N ALA A 203 6.39 22.74 13.00
CA ALA A 203 5.66 22.54 14.27
C ALA A 203 6.43 21.66 15.27
N PHE A 204 7.25 20.71 14.78
CA PHE A 204 7.97 19.71 15.59
C PHE A 204 9.49 19.67 15.31
N ASN A 205 10.15 20.84 15.28
CA ASN A 205 11.61 20.96 15.02
C ASN A 205 12.52 20.51 16.21
N ILE A 206 12.05 19.56 17.01
CA ILE A 206 12.79 18.93 18.12
C ILE A 206 13.02 17.43 17.88
N LYS A 207 12.63 16.96 16.68
CA LYS A 207 12.84 15.59 16.19
C LYS A 207 14.33 15.32 16.03
N ALA A 208 14.79 14.19 16.59
CA ALA A 208 16.14 13.68 16.35
C ALA A 208 16.18 12.84 15.06
N GLU A 209 15.32 11.82 14.96
CA GLU A 209 15.40 10.79 13.92
C GLU A 209 14.01 10.33 13.43
N SER A 210 13.99 9.73 12.24
CA SER A 210 12.83 9.05 11.64
C SER A 210 13.21 7.59 11.41
N LEU A 211 12.60 6.69 12.18
CA LEU A 211 12.83 5.26 12.05
C LEU A 211 11.68 4.64 11.25
N ARG A 212 12.02 3.71 10.35
CA ARG A 212 11.06 3.02 9.49
C ARG A 212 10.92 1.56 9.90
N ILE A 213 9.69 1.09 10.11
CA ILE A 213 9.42 -0.36 10.20
C ILE A 213 9.24 -0.89 8.77
N GLY A 214 10.15 -1.78 8.36
CA GLY A 214 10.17 -2.36 7.02
C GLY A 214 9.13 -3.46 6.79
N ASN A 215 9.17 -4.05 5.60
CA ASN A 215 8.53 -5.33 5.31
C ASN A 215 9.26 -6.48 6.01
N PHE A 216 8.72 -7.69 5.95
CA PHE A 216 9.47 -8.90 6.28
C PHE A 216 10.61 -9.12 5.27
N SER A 217 11.74 -9.64 5.72
CA SER A 217 12.71 -10.29 4.85
C SER A 217 12.15 -11.61 4.30
N GLU A 218 12.84 -12.22 3.34
CA GLU A 218 12.46 -13.54 2.83
C GLU A 218 12.53 -14.59 3.96
N GLU A 219 13.59 -14.54 4.77
CA GLU A 219 13.78 -15.43 5.92
C GLU A 219 12.73 -15.22 7.00
N GLU A 220 12.36 -13.98 7.28
CA GLU A 220 11.28 -13.63 8.21
C GLU A 220 9.93 -14.15 7.70
N THR A 221 9.67 -14.02 6.40
CA THR A 221 8.46 -14.55 5.74
C THR A 221 8.40 -16.07 5.88
N LYS A 222 9.49 -16.77 5.54
CA LYS A 222 9.59 -18.22 5.70
C LYS A 222 9.41 -18.64 7.17
N SER A 223 10.08 -17.95 8.10
CA SER A 223 9.99 -18.23 9.53
C SER A 223 8.57 -18.10 10.08
N LEU A 224 7.82 -17.08 9.62
CA LEU A 224 6.42 -16.91 10.00
C LEU A 224 5.54 -18.06 9.49
N LEU A 225 5.72 -18.46 8.22
CA LEU A 225 4.97 -19.53 7.59
C LEU A 225 5.29 -20.90 8.21
N PHE A 226 6.55 -21.14 8.57
CA PHE A 226 6.98 -22.39 9.20
C PHE A 226 6.35 -22.65 10.56
N GLN A 227 5.96 -21.61 11.32
CA GLN A 227 5.24 -21.83 12.58
C GLN A 227 3.93 -22.59 12.38
N HIS A 228 3.28 -22.42 11.22
CA HIS A 228 2.09 -23.20 10.88
C HIS A 228 2.45 -24.67 10.67
N THR A 229 3.47 -24.95 9.87
CA THR A 229 3.96 -26.31 9.62
C THR A 229 4.39 -27.01 10.90
N GLU A 230 5.10 -26.31 11.80
CA GLU A 230 5.51 -26.86 13.10
C GLU A 230 4.32 -27.20 13.99
N GLU A 231 3.27 -26.39 13.98
CA GLU A 231 2.09 -26.58 14.85
C GLU A 231 1.10 -27.61 14.29
N THR A 232 0.96 -27.71 12.96
CA THR A 232 -0.10 -28.55 12.33
C THR A 232 0.43 -29.77 11.59
N GLY A 233 1.73 -29.82 11.27
CA GLY A 233 2.32 -30.80 10.38
C GLY A 233 2.04 -30.55 8.89
N GLN A 234 1.21 -29.56 8.54
CA GLN A 234 0.92 -29.23 7.15
C GLN A 234 2.09 -28.46 6.52
N VAL A 235 2.75 -29.09 5.55
CA VAL A 235 3.97 -28.56 4.92
C VAL A 235 3.62 -27.55 3.83
N PHE A 236 4.34 -26.42 3.80
CA PHE A 236 4.44 -25.58 2.61
C PHE A 236 5.53 -26.11 1.69
N GLU A 237 5.20 -26.33 0.41
CA GLU A 237 6.20 -26.63 -0.61
C GLU A 237 7.11 -25.42 -0.86
N GLU A 238 8.35 -25.66 -1.29
CA GLU A 238 9.31 -24.57 -1.55
C GLU A 238 8.79 -23.58 -2.61
N ASP A 239 8.12 -24.06 -3.66
CA ASP A 239 7.52 -23.21 -4.68
C ASP A 239 6.35 -22.37 -4.14
N ALA A 240 5.63 -22.85 -3.12
CA ALA A 240 4.58 -22.07 -2.46
C ALA A 240 5.18 -20.94 -1.60
N LEU A 241 6.26 -21.23 -0.86
CA LEU A 241 6.99 -20.23 -0.08
C LEU A 241 7.56 -19.13 -0.99
N ASN A 242 8.21 -19.53 -2.08
CA ASN A 242 8.78 -18.63 -3.08
C ASN A 242 7.70 -17.76 -3.73
N GLU A 243 6.53 -18.34 -4.02
CA GLU A 243 5.41 -17.59 -4.60
C GLU A 243 4.81 -16.58 -3.61
N ILE A 244 4.64 -16.93 -2.33
CA ILE A 244 4.19 -15.97 -1.29
C ILE A 244 5.19 -14.82 -1.18
N TRP A 245 6.49 -15.11 -1.12
CA TRP A 245 7.51 -14.07 -1.09
C TRP A 245 7.44 -13.17 -2.32
N ARG A 246 7.41 -13.76 -3.52
CA ARG A 246 7.33 -13.04 -4.80
C ARG A 246 6.11 -12.11 -4.86
N LEU A 247 4.93 -12.62 -4.49
CA LEU A 247 3.67 -11.88 -4.59
C LEU A 247 3.55 -10.73 -3.60
N THR A 248 4.17 -10.85 -2.44
CA THR A 248 3.98 -9.92 -1.31
C THR A 248 5.17 -8.99 -1.07
N CYS A 249 6.36 -9.39 -1.52
CA CYS A 249 7.64 -8.77 -1.16
C CYS A 249 7.74 -8.50 0.35
N GLY A 250 7.28 -9.46 1.16
CA GLY A 250 7.30 -9.40 2.61
C GLY A 250 6.32 -8.42 3.25
N GLN A 251 5.38 -7.82 2.49
CA GLN A 251 4.42 -6.89 3.08
C GLN A 251 3.61 -7.64 4.17
N PRO A 252 3.65 -7.20 5.44
CA PRO A 252 3.22 -8.06 6.55
C PRO A 252 1.77 -8.53 6.49
N TRP A 253 0.85 -7.67 6.03
CA TRP A 253 -0.55 -8.02 5.91
C TRP A 253 -0.81 -8.99 4.75
N LEU A 254 -0.21 -8.77 3.58
CA LEU A 254 -0.37 -9.62 2.41
C LEU A 254 0.18 -11.02 2.68
N VAL A 255 1.32 -11.14 3.37
CA VAL A 255 1.85 -12.45 3.81
C VAL A 255 0.84 -13.17 4.70
N ASN A 256 0.33 -12.49 5.73
CA ASN A 256 -0.66 -13.08 6.63
C ASN A 256 -1.98 -13.38 5.92
N ALA A 257 -2.43 -12.52 5.01
CA ALA A 257 -3.69 -12.66 4.29
C ALA A 257 -3.67 -13.84 3.32
N LEU A 258 -2.59 -14.00 2.54
CA LEU A 258 -2.42 -15.18 1.68
C LEU A 258 -2.35 -16.45 2.51
N ALA A 259 -1.52 -16.45 3.56
CA ALA A 259 -1.36 -17.64 4.39
C ALA A 259 -2.66 -18.01 5.12
N TYR A 260 -3.43 -17.02 5.58
CA TYR A 260 -4.74 -17.23 6.18
C TYR A 260 -5.75 -17.77 5.17
N GLU A 261 -5.82 -17.17 3.98
CA GLU A 261 -6.73 -17.60 2.92
C GLU A 261 -6.45 -19.05 2.51
N VAL A 262 -5.19 -19.38 2.24
CA VAL A 262 -4.79 -20.74 1.86
C VAL A 262 -5.06 -21.74 2.97
N CYS A 263 -4.60 -21.49 4.21
CA CYS A 263 -4.62 -22.50 5.27
C CYS A 263 -5.94 -22.59 6.04
N PHE A 264 -6.81 -21.57 5.94
CA PHE A 264 -8.02 -21.46 6.77
C PHE A 264 -9.30 -21.13 5.99
N LYS A 265 -9.24 -20.78 4.70
CA LYS A 265 -10.43 -20.48 3.89
C LYS A 265 -10.62 -21.46 2.74
N LEU A 266 -9.59 -21.70 1.94
CA LEU A 266 -9.63 -22.68 0.85
C LEU A 266 -9.97 -24.07 1.38
N LYS A 267 -10.79 -24.81 0.62
CA LYS A 267 -11.25 -26.14 1.04
C LYS A 267 -10.09 -27.13 1.12
N GLU A 268 -9.21 -27.12 0.12
CA GLU A 268 -8.06 -28.02 0.03
C GLU A 268 -7.01 -27.70 1.10
N GLY A 269 -6.69 -26.43 1.32
CA GLY A 269 -5.71 -26.02 2.34
C GLY A 269 -6.21 -26.14 3.79
N LYS A 270 -7.52 -26.29 4.04
CA LYS A 270 -8.06 -26.65 5.37
C LYS A 270 -7.75 -28.08 5.78
N ASP A 271 -7.59 -28.97 4.80
CA ASP A 271 -7.24 -30.36 5.03
C ASP A 271 -5.72 -30.45 5.24
N ARG A 272 -5.32 -30.79 6.47
CA ARG A 272 -3.92 -30.75 6.91
C ARG A 272 -3.07 -31.86 6.29
N GLU A 273 -3.69 -32.89 5.71
CA GLU A 273 -2.99 -33.94 4.97
C GLU A 273 -2.49 -33.45 3.60
N ASN A 274 -3.11 -32.39 3.06
CA ASN A 274 -2.70 -31.81 1.78
C ASN A 274 -1.61 -30.75 2.01
N PRO A 275 -0.45 -30.86 1.32
CA PRO A 275 0.57 -29.83 1.37
C PRO A 275 0.07 -28.53 0.73
N ILE A 276 0.61 -27.41 1.20
CA ILE A 276 0.34 -26.11 0.59
C ILE A 276 1.21 -25.94 -0.65
N THR A 277 0.57 -25.96 -1.81
CA THR A 277 1.22 -25.86 -3.13
C THR A 277 1.18 -24.45 -3.70
N LYS A 278 2.01 -24.19 -4.73
CA LYS A 278 1.97 -22.92 -5.47
C LYS A 278 0.59 -22.62 -6.07
N ALA A 279 -0.11 -23.64 -6.57
CA ALA A 279 -1.43 -23.49 -7.17
C ALA A 279 -2.46 -22.94 -6.16
N LEU A 280 -2.43 -23.45 -4.91
CA LEU A 280 -3.28 -22.96 -3.83
C LEU A 280 -2.98 -21.50 -3.47
N VAL A 281 -1.70 -21.11 -3.47
CA VAL A 281 -1.29 -19.72 -3.25
C VAL A 281 -1.81 -18.80 -4.34
N THR A 282 -1.72 -19.21 -5.62
CA THR A 282 -2.26 -18.45 -6.75
C THR A 282 -3.78 -18.31 -6.63
N GLU A 283 -4.51 -19.37 -6.27
CA GLU A 283 -5.96 -19.31 -6.05
C GLU A 283 -6.32 -18.35 -4.90
N ALA A 284 -5.58 -18.40 -3.79
CA ALA A 284 -5.77 -17.48 -2.68
C ALA A 284 -5.53 -16.02 -3.07
N LYS A 285 -4.48 -15.75 -3.87
CA LYS A 285 -4.23 -14.42 -4.44
C LYS A 285 -5.44 -13.92 -5.23
N GLU A 286 -5.97 -14.74 -6.15
CA GLU A 286 -7.16 -14.39 -6.95
C GLU A 286 -8.38 -14.10 -6.06
N ASN A 287 -8.60 -14.91 -5.02
CA ASN A 287 -9.69 -14.70 -4.08
C ASN A 287 -9.57 -13.38 -3.32
N LEU A 288 -8.37 -13.02 -2.83
CA LEU A 288 -8.13 -11.75 -2.15
C LEU A 288 -8.42 -10.56 -3.07
N ILE A 289 -7.94 -10.61 -4.32
CA ILE A 289 -8.14 -9.53 -5.31
C ILE A 289 -9.63 -9.39 -5.67
N ARG A 290 -10.34 -10.50 -5.86
CA ARG A 290 -11.79 -10.48 -6.18
C ARG A 290 -12.64 -9.94 -5.03
N ARG A 291 -12.30 -10.24 -3.78
CA ARG A 291 -13.10 -9.83 -2.61
C ARG A 291 -12.96 -8.37 -2.22
N ARG A 292 -11.95 -7.67 -2.71
CA ARG A 292 -11.65 -6.27 -2.32
C ARG A 292 -11.60 -6.11 -0.81
N GLU A 293 -10.68 -6.84 -0.18
CA GLU A 293 -10.46 -6.73 1.26
C GLU A 293 -10.27 -5.26 1.67
N THR A 294 -10.81 -4.85 2.81
CA THR A 294 -10.92 -3.43 3.22
C THR A 294 -9.58 -2.69 3.23
N HIS A 295 -8.45 -3.38 3.42
CA HIS A 295 -7.13 -2.78 3.29
C HIS A 295 -6.85 -2.27 1.87
N LEU A 296 -7.27 -3.03 0.86
CA LEU A 296 -7.15 -2.69 -0.54
C LEU A 296 -8.04 -1.50 -0.90
N ASP A 297 -9.23 -1.39 -0.30
CA ASP A 297 -10.10 -0.21 -0.48
C ASP A 297 -9.46 1.09 0.05
N GLN A 298 -8.69 1.02 1.15
CA GLN A 298 -7.99 2.20 1.68
C GLN A 298 -6.89 2.71 0.73
N LEU A 299 -6.30 1.83 -0.10
CA LEU A 299 -5.38 2.23 -1.15
C LEU A 299 -6.10 3.04 -2.24
N VAL A 300 -7.35 2.70 -2.57
CA VAL A 300 -8.14 3.38 -3.61
C VAL A 300 -8.36 4.85 -3.32
N ASP A 301 -8.65 5.19 -2.06
CA ASP A 301 -8.85 6.60 -1.68
C ASP A 301 -7.57 7.42 -1.89
N LYS A 302 -6.40 6.82 -1.63
CA LYS A 302 -5.09 7.45 -1.85
C LYS A 302 -4.74 7.63 -3.31
N LEU A 303 -5.17 6.71 -4.18
CA LEU A 303 -4.97 6.83 -5.62
C LEU A 303 -5.66 8.07 -6.22
N LYS A 304 -6.64 8.68 -5.53
CA LYS A 304 -7.31 9.92 -5.95
C LYS A 304 -6.50 11.18 -5.67
N GLU A 305 -5.46 11.10 -4.85
CA GLU A 305 -4.65 12.26 -4.48
C GLU A 305 -3.76 12.68 -5.67
N GLU A 306 -3.77 13.97 -6.01
CA GLU A 306 -3.01 14.52 -7.15
C GLU A 306 -1.51 14.20 -7.07
N ARG A 307 -0.92 14.22 -5.86
CA ARG A 307 0.48 13.86 -5.64
C ARG A 307 0.80 12.39 -5.91
N VAL A 308 -0.16 11.50 -5.65
CA VAL A 308 -0.04 10.06 -5.94
C VAL A 308 -0.17 9.82 -7.43
N ARG A 309 -1.16 10.47 -8.06
CA ARG A 309 -1.36 10.40 -9.50
C ARG A 309 -0.10 10.79 -10.29
N ARG A 310 0.58 11.88 -9.90
CA ARG A 310 1.83 12.33 -10.55
C ARG A 310 2.95 11.30 -10.60
N VAL A 311 2.90 10.26 -9.76
CA VAL A 311 3.92 9.19 -9.74
C VAL A 311 3.35 7.90 -10.32
N ILE A 312 2.13 7.50 -9.93
CA ILE A 312 1.52 6.25 -10.39
C ILE A 312 1.15 6.31 -11.88
N GLU A 313 0.61 7.43 -12.37
CA GLU A 313 0.18 7.53 -13.77
C GLU A 313 1.32 7.31 -14.78
N PRO A 314 2.50 7.94 -14.64
CA PRO A 314 3.65 7.67 -15.51
C PRO A 314 4.18 6.23 -15.39
N MET A 315 4.02 5.60 -14.22
CA MET A 315 4.38 4.18 -14.06
C MET A 315 3.44 3.31 -14.90
N LEU A 316 2.12 3.55 -14.84
CA LEU A 316 1.13 2.82 -15.62
C LEU A 316 1.32 2.99 -17.14
N THR A 317 1.71 4.19 -17.59
CA THR A 317 1.96 4.45 -19.02
C THR A 317 3.33 3.95 -19.51
N GLY A 318 4.25 3.64 -18.59
CA GLY A 318 5.63 3.25 -18.92
C GLY A 318 6.56 4.41 -19.25
N GLU A 319 6.20 5.65 -18.88
CA GLU A 319 6.88 6.91 -19.23
C GLU A 319 7.76 7.48 -18.09
N ILE A 320 8.20 6.63 -17.16
CA ILE A 320 8.97 7.02 -15.97
C ILE A 320 10.19 7.89 -16.29
N PHE A 321 10.88 7.66 -17.42
CA PHE A 321 12.11 8.37 -17.79
C PHE A 321 11.90 9.76 -18.40
N GLU A 322 10.68 10.09 -18.83
CA GLU A 322 10.39 11.37 -19.48
C GLU A 322 9.91 12.43 -18.47
N GLN A 323 9.75 12.07 -17.19
CA GLN A 323 9.23 12.95 -16.14
C GLN A 323 10.24 13.25 -15.03
N SER A 324 10.27 14.53 -14.62
CA SER A 324 10.95 14.96 -13.40
C SER A 324 10.00 14.76 -12.21
N PHE A 325 10.11 13.63 -11.51
CA PHE A 325 9.36 13.42 -10.27
C PHE A 325 9.83 14.38 -9.17
N ARG A 326 8.90 14.78 -8.31
CA ARG A 326 9.24 15.52 -7.08
C ARG A 326 9.66 14.51 -6.02
N THR A 327 10.79 14.73 -5.37
CA THR A 327 11.30 13.86 -4.30
C THR A 327 10.24 13.65 -3.21
N ASP A 328 9.59 14.74 -2.76
CA ASP A 328 8.50 14.68 -1.77
C ASP A 328 7.30 13.82 -2.21
N ASP A 329 7.03 13.67 -3.51
CA ASP A 329 5.96 12.79 -3.99
C ASP A 329 6.41 11.32 -3.93
N ILE A 330 7.66 11.02 -4.31
CA ILE A 330 8.23 9.68 -4.21
C ILE A 330 8.28 9.22 -2.75
N ASP A 331 8.85 10.03 -1.86
CA ASP A 331 9.03 9.69 -0.44
C ASP A 331 7.67 9.36 0.20
N TYR A 332 6.63 10.12 -0.14
CA TYR A 332 5.28 9.86 0.34
C TYR A 332 4.72 8.52 -0.14
N LEU A 333 4.96 8.13 -1.39
CA LEU A 333 4.48 6.83 -1.89
C LEU A 333 5.27 5.67 -1.30
N VAL A 334 6.56 5.87 -1.00
CA VAL A 334 7.40 4.92 -0.26
C VAL A 334 6.90 4.73 1.18
N ASP A 335 6.51 5.82 1.83
CA ASP A 335 5.92 5.81 3.17
C ASP A 335 4.53 5.16 3.21
N LEU A 336 3.71 5.40 2.18
CA LEU A 336 2.45 4.69 1.98
C LEU A 336 2.65 3.19 1.68
N GLY A 337 3.86 2.78 1.29
CA GLY A 337 4.17 1.41 0.87
C GLY A 337 3.62 1.07 -0.51
N LEU A 338 3.29 2.08 -1.33
CA LEU A 338 2.79 1.91 -2.70
C LEU A 338 3.91 1.62 -3.70
N ILE A 339 5.06 2.25 -3.50
CA ILE A 339 6.26 2.04 -4.33
C ILE A 339 7.49 1.74 -3.48
N THR A 340 8.49 1.15 -4.12
CA THR A 340 9.85 1.01 -3.64
C THR A 340 10.80 1.79 -4.53
N GLN A 341 11.88 2.29 -3.95
CA GLN A 341 12.97 2.92 -4.69
C GLN A 341 14.27 2.13 -4.43
N ALA A 342 14.91 1.68 -5.51
CA ALA A 342 16.20 1.01 -5.46
C ALA A 342 17.34 2.02 -5.24
N GLU A 343 18.51 1.55 -4.83
CA GLU A 343 19.69 2.41 -4.56
C GLU A 343 20.13 3.25 -5.77
N ASN A 344 19.91 2.73 -6.99
CA ASN A 344 20.17 3.44 -8.23
C ASN A 344 19.09 4.49 -8.59
N GLY A 345 18.10 4.70 -7.71
CA GLY A 345 17.00 5.64 -7.87
C GLY A 345 15.79 5.10 -8.63
N ALA A 346 15.84 3.87 -9.17
CA ALA A 346 14.74 3.27 -9.92
C ALA A 346 13.52 3.03 -9.00
N ILE A 347 12.33 3.43 -9.46
CA ILE A 347 11.08 3.26 -8.73
C ILE A 347 10.22 2.15 -9.32
N SER A 348 9.56 1.38 -8.46
CA SER A 348 8.64 0.29 -8.85
C SER A 348 7.47 0.19 -7.88
N ILE A 349 6.32 -0.29 -8.34
CA ILE A 349 5.20 -0.62 -7.44
C ILE A 349 5.67 -1.74 -6.49
N SER A 350 5.34 -1.61 -5.21
CA SER A 350 5.98 -2.36 -4.13
C SER A 350 5.91 -3.89 -4.21
N ASN A 351 4.88 -4.44 -4.85
CA ASN A 351 4.72 -5.88 -5.00
C ASN A 351 3.76 -6.24 -6.16
N PRO A 352 3.81 -7.49 -6.67
CA PRO A 352 2.93 -7.97 -7.74
C PRO A 352 1.43 -7.88 -7.46
N ILE A 353 1.00 -8.03 -6.20
CA ILE A 353 -0.42 -7.90 -5.85
C ILE A 353 -0.89 -6.45 -6.09
N TYR A 354 -0.13 -5.45 -5.64
CA TYR A 354 -0.46 -4.04 -5.87
C TYR A 354 -0.39 -3.65 -7.34
N GLN A 355 0.52 -4.26 -8.10
CA GLN A 355 0.61 -4.09 -9.54
C GLN A 355 -0.66 -4.54 -10.27
N GLU A 356 -1.36 -5.56 -9.76
CA GLU A 356 -2.64 -6.02 -10.31
C GLU A 356 -3.82 -5.16 -9.83
N ILE A 357 -3.85 -4.87 -8.52
CA ILE A 357 -4.95 -4.17 -7.85
C ILE A 357 -5.06 -2.71 -8.30
N ILE A 358 -3.97 -1.94 -8.32
CA ILE A 358 -4.03 -0.50 -8.57
C ILE A 358 -4.80 -0.20 -9.87
N PRO A 359 -4.48 -0.82 -11.02
CA PRO A 359 -5.18 -0.50 -12.26
C PRO A 359 -6.60 -1.09 -12.33
N ARG A 360 -6.84 -2.21 -11.63
CA ARG A 360 -8.19 -2.78 -11.50
C ARG A 360 -9.12 -1.84 -10.73
N GLU A 361 -8.62 -1.23 -9.65
CA GLU A 361 -9.38 -0.26 -8.88
C GLU A 361 -9.60 1.05 -9.65
N LEU A 362 -8.58 1.54 -10.36
CA LEU A 362 -8.70 2.73 -11.21
C LEU A 362 -9.67 2.55 -12.39
N SER A 363 -9.89 1.32 -12.84
CA SER A 363 -10.78 0.99 -13.94
C SER A 363 -12.14 0.42 -13.49
N TRP A 364 -12.41 0.35 -12.19
CA TRP A 364 -13.60 -0.29 -11.64
C TRP A 364 -14.92 0.34 -12.10
N GLU A 365 -14.99 1.67 -12.10
CA GLU A 365 -16.18 2.40 -12.59
C GLU A 365 -16.44 2.06 -14.07
N ALA A 366 -15.37 1.83 -14.84
CA ALA A 366 -15.47 1.39 -16.22
C ALA A 366 -15.96 -0.05 -16.35
N GLN A 367 -15.49 -0.95 -15.49
CA GLN A 367 -15.94 -2.35 -15.47
C GLN A 367 -17.43 -2.46 -15.13
N SER A 368 -17.90 -1.68 -14.15
CA SER A 368 -19.29 -1.76 -13.66
C SER A 368 -20.33 -1.32 -14.70
N GLY A 369 -19.95 -0.44 -15.64
CA GLY A 369 -20.83 0.03 -16.71
C GLY A 369 -20.89 -0.87 -17.94
N MET A 370 -20.02 -1.88 -18.07
CA MET A 370 -19.97 -2.77 -19.23
C MET A 370 -20.77 -4.04 -18.94
N ALA A 371 -21.93 -4.21 -19.59
CA ALA A 371 -22.64 -5.50 -19.59
C ALA A 371 -21.83 -6.56 -20.37
N LEU A 372 -21.53 -7.69 -19.74
CA LEU A 372 -20.58 -8.67 -20.24
C LEU A 372 -21.30 -9.89 -20.85
N ASN A 373 -21.21 -10.05 -22.18
CA ASN A 373 -21.52 -11.31 -22.87
C ASN A 373 -20.19 -11.99 -23.28
N THR A 374 -19.99 -13.24 -22.86
CA THR A 374 -18.72 -13.97 -22.95
C THR A 374 -18.56 -14.86 -24.19
N GLU A 375 -19.63 -15.12 -24.95
CA GLU A 375 -19.65 -16.24 -25.91
C GLU A 375 -18.97 -15.98 -27.26
N TRP A 376 -18.88 -14.73 -27.73
CA TRP A 376 -18.53 -14.45 -29.13
C TRP A 376 -17.02 -14.50 -29.45
N TYR A 377 -16.16 -14.46 -28.43
CA TYR A 377 -14.69 -14.47 -28.58
C TYR A 377 -14.05 -15.80 -28.16
N ILE A 378 -14.86 -16.81 -27.83
CA ILE A 378 -14.40 -18.18 -27.57
C ILE A 378 -14.86 -19.03 -28.75
N ALA A 379 -13.92 -19.71 -29.39
CA ALA A 379 -14.23 -20.61 -30.49
C ALA A 379 -14.92 -21.89 -29.97
N PRO A 380 -15.64 -22.64 -30.83
CA PRO A 380 -16.31 -23.88 -30.42
C PRO A 380 -15.38 -24.95 -29.84
N ASP A 381 -14.08 -24.89 -30.17
CA ASP A 381 -13.03 -25.77 -29.63
C ASP A 381 -12.45 -25.28 -28.29
N GLY A 382 -12.99 -24.19 -27.74
CA GLY A 382 -12.57 -23.58 -26.48
C GLY A 382 -11.42 -22.58 -26.61
N LYS A 383 -10.89 -22.32 -27.83
CA LYS A 383 -9.79 -21.36 -28.02
C LYS A 383 -10.23 -19.91 -27.85
N LEU A 384 -9.41 -19.13 -27.17
CA LEU A 384 -9.57 -17.68 -27.08
C LEU A 384 -9.20 -17.03 -28.41
N GLN A 385 -10.13 -16.28 -29.01
CA GLN A 385 -9.91 -15.52 -30.23
C GLN A 385 -9.51 -14.07 -29.90
N LEU A 386 -8.29 -13.88 -29.37
CA LEU A 386 -7.84 -12.59 -28.86
C LEU A 386 -7.85 -11.47 -29.92
N TYR A 387 -7.46 -11.77 -31.16
CA TYR A 387 -7.56 -10.80 -32.25
C TYR A 387 -8.99 -10.24 -32.44
N LYS A 388 -10.01 -11.10 -32.43
CA LYS A 388 -11.41 -10.65 -32.50
C LYS A 388 -11.79 -9.79 -31.31
N LEU A 389 -11.29 -10.15 -30.13
CA LEU A 389 -11.51 -9.39 -28.92
C LEU A 389 -10.91 -7.98 -29.00
N LEU A 390 -9.67 -7.87 -29.46
CA LEU A 390 -8.98 -6.59 -29.65
C LEU A 390 -9.60 -5.74 -30.77
N LYS A 391 -10.12 -6.36 -31.83
CA LYS A 391 -10.89 -5.67 -32.85
C LYS A 391 -12.20 -5.08 -32.31
N ALA A 392 -12.93 -5.83 -31.47
CA ALA A 392 -14.10 -5.27 -30.82
C ALA A 392 -13.73 -4.17 -29.83
N PHE A 393 -12.57 -4.28 -29.15
CA PHE A 393 -12.07 -3.20 -28.31
C PHE A 393 -11.77 -1.94 -29.12
N GLN A 394 -11.12 -2.07 -30.28
CA GLN A 394 -10.84 -0.95 -31.18
C GLN A 394 -12.13 -0.21 -31.58
N GLN A 395 -13.21 -0.94 -31.89
CA GLN A 395 -14.51 -0.35 -32.18
C GLN A 395 -15.17 0.27 -30.93
N PHE A 396 -15.13 -0.43 -29.80
CA PHE A 396 -15.64 0.08 -28.53
C PHE A 396 -14.93 1.39 -28.12
N PHE A 397 -13.62 1.44 -28.29
CA PHE A 397 -12.79 2.60 -28.01
C PHE A 397 -13.21 3.80 -28.89
N ARG A 398 -13.44 3.58 -30.19
CA ARG A 398 -13.98 4.60 -31.12
C ARG A 398 -15.29 5.21 -30.64
N GLU A 399 -16.20 4.36 -30.16
CA GLU A 399 -17.56 4.76 -29.78
C GLU A 399 -17.62 5.48 -28.43
N HIS A 400 -16.67 5.22 -27.54
CA HIS A 400 -16.76 5.66 -26.14
C HIS A 400 -15.54 6.47 -25.65
N SER A 401 -14.52 6.70 -26.48
CA SER A 401 -13.27 7.37 -26.06
C SER A 401 -13.50 8.72 -25.37
N GLU A 402 -14.50 9.50 -25.80
CA GLU A 402 -14.76 10.86 -25.29
C GLU A 402 -15.40 10.83 -23.89
N SER A 403 -16.34 9.90 -23.65
CA SER A 403 -17.00 9.76 -22.35
C SER A 403 -16.07 9.18 -21.29
N TRP A 404 -15.09 8.35 -21.67
CA TRP A 404 -14.17 7.71 -20.71
C TRP A 404 -12.94 8.54 -20.36
N THR A 405 -12.49 9.46 -21.24
CA THR A 405 -11.34 10.34 -20.93
C THR A 405 -11.58 11.31 -19.77
N ASP A 406 -12.83 11.55 -19.39
CA ASP A 406 -13.21 12.43 -18.28
C ASP A 406 -13.57 11.69 -16.98
N ILE A 407 -13.81 10.37 -17.02
CA ILE A 407 -14.19 9.55 -15.86
C ILE A 407 -12.96 9.12 -15.05
N ALA A 408 -11.82 8.86 -15.71
CA ALA A 408 -10.59 8.52 -15.00
C ALA A 408 -9.81 9.79 -14.61
N GLN A 409 -9.54 9.97 -13.32
CA GLN A 409 -8.59 11.00 -12.85
C GLN A 409 -7.20 10.84 -13.50
N TYR A 410 -6.87 9.61 -13.92
CA TYR A 410 -5.67 9.19 -14.64
C TYR A 410 -5.86 9.33 -16.16
N LYS A 411 -5.83 10.56 -16.67
CA LYS A 411 -6.12 10.90 -18.07
C LYS A 411 -5.15 10.31 -19.09
N GLU A 412 -3.87 10.17 -18.73
CA GLU A 412 -2.82 9.61 -19.58
C GLU A 412 -2.90 8.10 -19.63
N ALA A 413 -3.06 7.44 -18.47
CA ALA A 413 -3.22 5.99 -18.40
C ALA A 413 -4.63 5.50 -18.82
N GLY A 414 -5.59 6.42 -19.00
CA GLY A 414 -6.99 6.12 -19.30
C GLY A 414 -7.22 5.06 -20.40
N PRO A 415 -6.57 5.14 -21.58
CA PRO A 415 -6.74 4.13 -22.62
C PRO A 415 -6.30 2.73 -22.22
N GLN A 416 -5.18 2.62 -21.49
CA GLN A 416 -4.66 1.33 -20.98
C GLN A 416 -5.57 0.76 -19.88
N LEU A 417 -6.05 1.61 -18.98
CA LEU A 417 -7.03 1.25 -17.95
C LEU A 417 -8.35 0.77 -18.57
N LEU A 418 -8.78 1.39 -19.67
CA LEU A 418 -10.00 1.00 -20.39
C LEU A 418 -9.84 -0.34 -21.10
N LEU A 419 -8.69 -0.57 -21.75
CA LEU A 419 -8.35 -1.89 -22.31
C LEU A 419 -8.40 -2.96 -21.22
N GLN A 420 -7.83 -2.69 -20.05
CA GLN A 420 -7.85 -3.64 -18.94
C GLN A 420 -9.28 -3.94 -18.48
N ALA A 421 -10.11 -2.92 -18.26
CA ALA A 421 -11.52 -3.11 -17.91
C ALA A 421 -12.23 -3.97 -18.96
N PHE A 422 -11.94 -3.73 -20.24
CA PHE A 422 -12.50 -4.48 -21.34
C PHE A 422 -12.06 -5.95 -21.31
N LEU A 423 -10.77 -6.22 -21.10
CA LEU A 423 -10.19 -7.56 -21.06
C LEU A 423 -10.58 -8.36 -19.81
N GLN A 424 -11.13 -7.73 -18.77
CA GLN A 424 -11.63 -8.42 -17.57
C GLN A 424 -12.61 -9.57 -17.88
N ARG A 425 -13.29 -9.51 -19.04
CA ARG A 425 -14.14 -10.60 -19.54
C ARG A 425 -13.40 -11.94 -19.70
N ILE A 426 -12.11 -11.91 -20.02
CA ILE A 426 -11.26 -13.10 -20.14
C ILE A 426 -11.15 -13.76 -18.76
N VAL A 427 -10.93 -12.98 -17.71
CA VAL A 427 -10.88 -13.48 -16.33
C VAL A 427 -12.21 -14.11 -15.92
N ASN A 428 -13.32 -13.50 -16.32
CA ASN A 428 -14.66 -14.06 -16.07
C ASN A 428 -14.94 -15.34 -16.88
N GLY A 429 -14.28 -15.52 -18.03
CA GLY A 429 -14.32 -16.72 -18.85
C GLY A 429 -13.41 -17.86 -18.37
N GLY A 430 -12.68 -17.67 -17.26
CA GLY A 430 -11.75 -18.67 -16.70
C GLY A 430 -10.29 -18.52 -17.13
N GLY A 431 -9.95 -17.48 -17.89
CA GLY A 431 -8.57 -17.14 -18.23
C GLY A 431 -7.85 -16.39 -17.11
N GLU A 432 -6.52 -16.33 -17.20
CA GLU A 432 -5.68 -15.55 -16.32
C GLU A 432 -5.06 -14.39 -17.10
N ILE A 433 -5.14 -13.17 -16.56
CA ILE A 433 -4.39 -12.02 -17.07
C ILE A 433 -3.37 -11.68 -16.00
N THR A 434 -2.09 -11.91 -16.29
CA THR A 434 -1.01 -11.49 -15.42
C THR A 434 -0.26 -10.33 -16.05
N ARG A 435 0.42 -9.58 -15.18
CA ARG A 435 1.41 -8.59 -15.59
C ARG A 435 2.75 -9.10 -15.10
N GLU A 436 3.61 -9.48 -16.03
CA GLU A 436 4.99 -9.78 -15.68
C GLU A 436 5.83 -8.55 -15.95
N TYR A 437 6.32 -7.93 -14.88
CA TYR A 437 7.16 -6.76 -14.99
C TYR A 437 8.60 -7.23 -15.20
N GLY A 438 9.11 -7.04 -16.42
CA GLY A 438 10.55 -7.12 -16.65
C GLY A 438 11.29 -6.17 -15.70
N LEU A 439 12.10 -6.75 -14.79
CA LEU A 439 13.23 -6.12 -14.09
C LEU A 439 13.06 -4.60 -13.82
N GLY A 440 12.10 -4.25 -12.97
CA GLY A 440 12.14 -2.99 -12.21
C GLY A 440 11.61 -1.71 -12.88
N MET A 441 10.75 -1.77 -13.90
CA MET A 441 10.30 -0.53 -14.59
C MET A 441 8.79 -0.38 -14.85
N GLY A 442 7.93 -1.14 -14.15
CA GLY A 442 6.50 -0.76 -14.01
C GLY A 442 5.61 -0.76 -15.27
N ARG A 443 6.01 -1.38 -16.39
CA ARG A 443 5.29 -1.27 -17.69
C ARG A 443 4.03 -2.15 -17.77
N THR A 444 3.03 -1.69 -18.54
CA THR A 444 1.77 -2.41 -18.79
C THR A 444 1.89 -3.36 -19.99
N ASP A 445 2.73 -4.39 -19.83
CA ASP A 445 2.71 -5.54 -20.72
C ASP A 445 1.73 -6.57 -20.13
N LEU A 446 0.68 -6.89 -20.89
CA LEU A 446 -0.32 -7.85 -20.46
C LEU A 446 0.09 -9.23 -20.99
N PHE A 447 0.25 -10.19 -20.09
CA PHE A 447 0.35 -11.60 -20.44
C PHE A 447 -0.98 -12.28 -20.15
N ILE A 448 -1.52 -12.97 -21.15
CA ILE A 448 -2.77 -13.71 -21.02
C ILE A 448 -2.45 -15.18 -21.13
N LEU A 449 -2.85 -15.93 -20.10
CA LEU A 449 -2.81 -17.39 -20.08
C LEU A 449 -4.24 -17.92 -20.14
N TRP A 450 -4.57 -18.64 -21.21
CA TRP A 450 -5.88 -19.22 -21.39
C TRP A 450 -5.79 -20.74 -21.36
N GLN A 451 -6.51 -21.37 -20.43
CA GLN A 451 -6.52 -22.82 -20.30
C GLN A 451 -7.59 -23.44 -21.20
N LEU A 452 -7.19 -24.43 -21.99
CA LEU A 452 -8.09 -25.17 -22.87
C LEU A 452 -8.67 -26.39 -22.15
N PRO A 453 -9.86 -26.88 -22.57
CA PRO A 453 -10.48 -28.08 -21.98
C PRO A 453 -9.61 -29.34 -22.07
N ASN A 454 -8.69 -29.40 -23.02
CA ASN A 454 -7.75 -30.50 -23.22
C ASN A 454 -6.50 -30.44 -22.32
N GLY A 455 -6.36 -29.40 -21.49
CA GLY A 455 -5.21 -29.18 -20.60
C GLY A 455 -4.03 -28.43 -21.22
N GLU A 456 -4.12 -28.04 -22.49
CA GLU A 456 -3.15 -27.13 -23.13
C GLU A 456 -3.42 -25.68 -22.74
N SER A 457 -2.45 -24.79 -22.94
CA SER A 457 -2.59 -23.37 -22.62
C SER A 457 -2.19 -22.49 -23.78
N GLN A 458 -3.00 -21.50 -24.12
CA GLN A 458 -2.62 -20.43 -25.05
C GLN A 458 -1.97 -19.28 -24.29
N ARG A 459 -0.91 -18.72 -24.88
CA ARG A 459 -0.12 -17.63 -24.31
C ARG A 459 -0.10 -16.43 -25.24
N PHE A 460 -0.56 -15.29 -24.76
CA PHE A 460 -0.62 -14.06 -25.53
C PHE A 460 0.13 -12.94 -24.81
N VAL A 461 0.73 -12.04 -25.58
CA VAL A 461 1.34 -10.81 -25.07
C VAL A 461 0.72 -9.59 -25.75
N ILE A 462 0.38 -8.58 -24.95
CA ILE A 462 -0.09 -7.27 -25.43
C ILE A 462 0.79 -6.18 -24.82
N GLU A 463 1.46 -5.42 -25.68
CA GLU A 463 2.16 -4.18 -25.33
C GLU A 463 1.28 -2.98 -25.68
N CYS A 464 1.27 -1.94 -24.83
CA CYS A 464 0.51 -0.72 -25.06
C CYS A 464 1.41 0.50 -25.15
N LYS A 465 1.25 1.31 -26.21
CA LYS A 465 1.96 2.59 -26.39
C LYS A 465 1.02 3.76 -26.56
N ILE A 466 1.30 4.85 -25.85
CA ILE A 466 0.71 6.15 -26.16
C ILE A 466 1.58 6.82 -27.22
N ARG A 467 0.95 7.38 -28.26
CA ARG A 467 1.67 8.06 -29.33
C ARG A 467 2.07 9.47 -28.90
N HIS A 468 3.34 9.65 -28.54
CA HIS A 468 3.94 10.98 -28.28
C HIS A 468 4.75 11.53 -29.47
N ARG A 469 5.20 10.65 -30.37
CA ARG A 469 6.09 10.97 -31.50
C ARG A 469 5.44 10.58 -32.83
N SER A 470 6.25 10.42 -33.87
CA SER A 470 5.77 9.83 -35.12
C SER A 470 5.23 8.42 -34.89
N ARG A 471 4.32 7.99 -35.75
CA ARG A 471 3.69 6.67 -35.65
C ARG A 471 4.75 5.59 -35.80
N GLU A 472 5.64 5.76 -36.76
CA GLU A 472 6.71 4.85 -37.12
C GLU A 472 7.67 4.63 -35.94
N ALA A 473 8.10 5.72 -35.28
CA ALA A 473 8.99 5.63 -34.13
C ALA A 473 8.33 4.99 -32.90
N THR A 474 7.01 5.18 -32.74
CA THR A 474 6.24 4.58 -31.64
C THR A 474 6.08 3.08 -31.87
N ILE A 475 5.73 2.69 -33.10
CA ILE A 475 5.58 1.29 -33.52
C ILE A 475 6.91 0.56 -33.38
N GLN A 476 8.00 1.09 -33.96
CA GLN A 476 9.31 0.45 -33.91
C GLN A 476 9.74 0.09 -32.47
N ARG A 477 9.67 1.06 -31.55
CA ARG A 477 10.02 0.81 -30.15
C ARG A 477 9.08 -0.18 -29.46
N GLY A 478 7.78 -0.11 -29.76
CA GLY A 478 6.80 -1.04 -29.21
C GLY A 478 7.08 -2.47 -29.67
N THR A 479 7.35 -2.67 -30.96
CA THR A 479 7.65 -3.97 -31.55
C THR A 479 8.93 -4.57 -30.97
N GLU A 480 10.02 -3.80 -30.87
CA GLU A 480 11.28 -4.26 -30.26
C GLU A 480 11.12 -4.68 -28.78
N GLN A 481 10.17 -4.10 -28.06
CA GLN A 481 9.91 -4.41 -26.65
C GLN A 481 9.03 -5.66 -26.51
N VAL A 482 7.91 -5.70 -27.23
CA VAL A 482 6.94 -6.79 -27.12
C VAL A 482 7.50 -8.13 -27.58
N VAL A 483 8.38 -8.14 -28.60
CA VAL A 483 9.05 -9.37 -29.09
C VAL A 483 9.95 -9.98 -28.02
N LYS A 484 10.81 -9.16 -27.39
CA LYS A 484 11.70 -9.59 -26.29
C LYS A 484 10.93 -10.18 -25.13
N TYR A 485 9.77 -9.61 -24.82
CA TYR A 485 8.92 -10.11 -23.75
C TYR A 485 8.22 -11.41 -24.16
N ALA A 486 7.68 -11.49 -25.38
CA ALA A 486 7.08 -12.70 -25.92
C ALA A 486 8.06 -13.88 -25.98
N ASP A 487 9.35 -13.65 -26.25
CA ASP A 487 10.41 -14.67 -26.15
C ASP A 487 10.55 -15.24 -24.75
N ARG A 488 10.56 -14.37 -23.74
CA ARG A 488 10.72 -14.79 -22.35
C ARG A 488 9.54 -15.65 -21.86
N CYS A 489 8.32 -15.30 -22.27
CA CYS A 489 7.10 -15.96 -21.79
C CYS A 489 6.61 -17.09 -22.70
N GLY A 490 7.27 -17.32 -23.85
CA GLY A 490 6.86 -18.33 -24.83
C GLY A 490 5.46 -18.06 -25.42
N ALA A 491 5.16 -16.80 -25.72
CA ALA A 491 3.86 -16.41 -26.28
C ALA A 491 3.74 -16.77 -27.76
N GLU A 492 2.56 -17.27 -28.14
CA GLU A 492 2.24 -17.71 -29.51
C GLU A 492 1.73 -16.55 -30.37
N GLU A 493 1.01 -15.62 -29.75
CA GLU A 493 0.45 -14.44 -30.42
C GLU A 493 0.89 -13.15 -29.72
N ILE A 494 1.30 -12.18 -30.52
CA ILE A 494 1.95 -10.95 -30.06
C ILE A 494 1.21 -9.74 -30.61
N TYR A 495 0.80 -8.84 -29.73
CA TYR A 495 0.01 -7.67 -30.07
C TYR A 495 0.68 -6.38 -29.58
N LEU A 496 0.67 -5.36 -30.43
CA LEU A 496 1.04 -3.99 -30.06
C LEU A 496 -0.16 -3.07 -30.26
N ILE A 497 -0.61 -2.40 -29.19
CA ILE A 497 -1.72 -1.44 -29.25
C ILE A 497 -1.16 -0.03 -29.15
N VAL A 498 -1.45 0.80 -30.13
CA VAL A 498 -1.00 2.20 -30.21
C VAL A 498 -2.19 3.13 -30.04
N PHE A 499 -2.20 3.89 -28.94
CA PHE A 499 -3.23 4.87 -28.62
C PHE A 499 -2.85 6.28 -29.12
N ASP A 500 -3.64 6.86 -30.03
CA ASP A 500 -3.52 8.23 -30.53
C ASP A 500 -4.55 9.18 -29.90
N ARG A 501 -4.11 9.89 -28.86
CA ARG A 501 -4.93 10.84 -28.09
C ARG A 501 -5.17 12.19 -28.80
N SER A 502 -4.77 12.34 -30.06
CA SER A 502 -4.93 13.61 -30.80
C SER A 502 -6.41 13.98 -30.98
N LYS A 503 -6.89 15.04 -30.32
CA LYS A 503 -8.29 15.50 -30.44
C LYS A 503 -8.68 16.00 -31.83
N LYS A 504 -7.71 16.38 -32.65
CA LYS A 504 -7.93 16.99 -33.99
C LYS A 504 -7.93 16.00 -35.15
N LYS A 505 -7.57 14.74 -34.91
CA LYS A 505 -7.52 13.70 -35.95
C LYS A 505 -8.83 12.95 -36.00
N ASN A 506 -9.25 12.60 -37.22
CA ASN A 506 -10.41 11.75 -37.42
C ASN A 506 -10.08 10.31 -37.00
N TRP A 507 -11.09 9.57 -36.56
CA TRP A 507 -10.98 8.16 -36.16
C TRP A 507 -10.44 7.28 -37.28
N ASP A 508 -10.80 7.58 -38.52
CA ASP A 508 -10.32 6.81 -39.68
C ASP A 508 -8.80 6.96 -39.90
N ASP A 509 -8.17 8.01 -39.37
CA ASP A 509 -6.71 8.20 -39.41
C ASP A 509 -5.99 7.55 -38.22
N LYS A 510 -6.74 7.21 -37.15
CA LYS A 510 -6.22 6.61 -35.92
C LYS A 510 -6.35 5.10 -35.92
N ILE A 511 -7.46 4.60 -36.48
CA ILE A 511 -7.78 3.19 -36.54
C ILE A 511 -7.02 2.54 -37.68
N PHE A 512 -6.13 1.62 -37.34
CA PHE A 512 -5.44 0.78 -38.32
C PHE A 512 -5.16 -0.60 -37.74
N THR A 513 -4.83 -1.54 -38.61
CA THR A 513 -4.28 -2.84 -38.25
C THR A 513 -3.26 -3.24 -39.27
N GLU A 514 -2.06 -3.59 -38.81
CA GLU A 514 -0.93 -3.95 -39.66
C GLU A 514 -0.17 -5.08 -38.99
N ASP A 515 0.26 -6.06 -39.78
CA ASP A 515 1.12 -7.13 -39.30
C ASP A 515 2.58 -6.80 -39.64
N LEU A 516 3.46 -6.94 -38.67
CA LEU A 516 4.89 -6.68 -38.79
C LEU A 516 5.67 -7.91 -38.41
N THR A 517 6.80 -8.13 -39.08
CA THR A 517 7.76 -9.18 -38.68
C THR A 517 8.98 -8.54 -38.03
N CYS A 518 9.33 -8.98 -36.83
CA CYS A 518 10.52 -8.54 -36.10
C CYS A 518 11.17 -9.77 -35.43
N GLU A 519 12.47 -9.99 -35.67
CA GLU A 519 13.22 -11.16 -35.15
C GLU A 519 12.48 -12.49 -35.40
N GLU A 520 11.96 -12.69 -36.62
CA GLU A 520 11.20 -13.88 -37.05
C GLU A 520 9.84 -14.08 -36.38
N LYS A 521 9.39 -13.14 -35.56
CA LYS A 521 8.06 -13.16 -34.94
C LYS A 521 7.09 -12.22 -35.64
N GLU A 522 5.86 -12.67 -35.80
CA GLU A 522 4.75 -11.84 -36.27
C GLU A 522 4.14 -11.06 -35.11
N VAL A 523 3.96 -9.76 -35.31
CA VAL A 523 3.36 -8.83 -34.35
C VAL A 523 2.21 -8.11 -35.03
N THR A 524 1.00 -8.30 -34.52
CA THR A 524 -0.19 -7.58 -34.99
C THR A 524 -0.30 -6.25 -34.26
N VAL A 525 -0.19 -5.15 -35.00
CA VAL A 525 -0.29 -3.78 -34.48
C VAL A 525 -1.70 -3.25 -34.67
N LEU A 526 -2.35 -2.77 -33.62
CA LEU A 526 -3.65 -2.10 -33.67
C LEU A 526 -3.51 -0.63 -33.26
N GLY A 527 -3.93 0.29 -34.13
CA GLY A 527 -4.04 1.71 -33.81
C GLY A 527 -5.45 2.09 -33.37
N MET A 528 -5.59 2.99 -32.40
CA MET A 528 -6.89 3.55 -32.00
C MET A 528 -6.76 4.94 -31.40
#